data_AF-A0A3E0HQR0-F1
#
_entry.id   AF-A0A3E0HQR0-F1
#
_cell.length_a   1.000
_cell.length_b   1.000
_cell.length_c   1.000
_cell.angle_alpha   90.00
_cell.angle_beta   90.00
_cell.angle_gamma   90.00
#
_symmetry.space_group_name_H-M   'P 1'
#
loop_
_entity.id
_entity.type
_entity.pdbx_description
1 polymer ?
#
loop_
_entity_poly.entity_id
_entity_poly.type
_entity_poly.pdbx_seq_one_letter_code
_entity_poly.pdbx_strand_id
1 'polypeptide(L)'
;MNKTLKISLIIVLTIGVLFSYFLWRFLGKPYYKITLLGTEYVENSDELKYVNEQLEDDLYLIKKYKYSKDVMLIGFGGGGSRTDDYYSYGIADKNKNTLLNPKYQFLNTKTNSHKELIIYGLPYVEKGNEKTMFYKIVNGQIELIKEENSW
;
A
#
# COMPACT_ATOMS: atom_id res chain seq x y z
N MET A 1 22.81 58.39 8.52
CA MET A 1 22.29 57.30 7.68
C MET A 1 21.02 57.78 6.97
N ASN A 2 21.00 57.75 5.64
CA ASN A 2 19.92 58.35 4.84
C ASN A 2 18.58 57.65 5.10
N LYS A 3 17.46 58.40 5.16
CA LYS A 3 16.13 57.84 5.45
C LYS A 3 15.77 56.70 4.49
N THR A 4 16.12 56.86 3.22
CA THR A 4 15.95 55.84 2.17
C THR A 4 16.73 54.57 2.47
N LEU A 5 17.95 54.71 2.98
CA LEU A 5 18.85 53.59 3.31
C LEU A 5 18.31 52.78 4.50
N LYS A 6 17.70 53.45 5.49
CA LYS A 6 16.99 52.77 6.60
C LYS A 6 15.78 51.97 6.11
N ILE A 7 14.97 52.54 5.21
CA ILE A 7 13.78 51.88 4.67
C ILE A 7 14.17 50.65 3.84
N SER A 8 15.16 50.78 2.95
CA SER A 8 15.67 49.66 2.16
C SER A 8 16.22 48.53 3.04
N LEU A 9 16.91 48.86 4.13
CA LEU A 9 17.45 47.86 5.06
C LEU A 9 16.33 47.06 5.77
N ILE A 10 15.26 47.75 6.19
CA ILE A 10 14.10 47.11 6.82
C ILE A 10 13.37 46.17 5.85
N ILE A 11 13.22 46.57 4.59
CA ILE A 11 12.57 45.75 3.56
C ILE A 11 13.38 44.48 3.32
N VAL A 12 14.70 44.60 3.16
CA VAL A 12 15.61 43.46 2.94
C VAL A 12 15.57 42.49 4.13
N LEU A 13 15.60 43.01 5.36
CA LEU A 13 15.47 42.19 6.58
C LEU A 13 14.13 41.46 6.62
N THR A 14 13.04 42.14 6.30
CA THR A 14 11.69 41.53 6.29
C THR A 14 11.61 40.40 5.27
N ILE A 15 12.14 40.61 4.05
CA ILE A 15 12.19 39.57 3.02
C ILE A 15 13.07 38.40 3.47
N GLY A 16 14.21 38.67 4.10
CA GLY A 16 15.10 37.64 4.63
C GLY A 16 14.44 36.77 5.71
N VAL A 17 13.65 37.38 6.61
CA VAL A 17 12.89 36.64 7.64
C VAL A 17 11.78 35.79 7.02
N LEU A 18 11.06 36.33 6.04
CA LEU A 18 10.02 35.57 5.32
C LEU A 18 10.63 34.39 4.54
N PHE A 19 11.76 34.61 3.88
CA PHE A 19 12.43 33.58 3.09
C PHE A 19 13.05 32.50 3.98
N SER A 20 13.64 32.86 5.12
CA SER A 20 14.17 31.89 6.08
C SER A 20 13.05 31.08 6.75
N TYR A 21 11.91 31.68 7.08
CA TYR A 21 10.73 30.94 7.54
C TYR A 21 10.19 29.99 6.47
N PHE A 22 10.15 30.43 5.21
CA PHE A 22 9.76 29.60 4.08
C PHE A 22 10.70 28.40 3.90
N LEU A 23 12.01 28.64 3.87
CA LEU A 23 13.04 27.59 3.82
C LEU A 23 12.94 26.65 5.02
N TRP A 24 12.73 27.16 6.24
CA TRP A 24 12.55 26.33 7.42
C TRP A 24 11.27 25.49 7.35
N ARG A 25 10.18 26.02 6.78
CA ARG A 25 8.94 25.26 6.59
C ARG A 25 9.06 24.18 5.51
N PHE A 26 9.83 24.42 4.45
CA PHE A 26 10.03 23.47 3.33
C PHE A 26 11.17 22.47 3.56
N LEU A 27 12.26 22.88 4.22
CA LEU A 27 13.45 22.06 4.47
C LEU A 27 13.55 21.57 5.92
N GLY A 28 13.08 22.37 6.88
CA GLY A 28 13.28 22.15 8.33
C GLY A 28 12.16 21.38 9.02
N LYS A 29 10.95 21.32 8.43
CA LYS A 29 9.99 20.27 8.79
C LYS A 29 10.32 19.06 7.92
N PRO A 30 10.87 17.96 8.47
CA PRO A 30 10.63 16.69 7.82
C PRO A 30 9.10 16.62 7.69
N TYR A 31 8.59 16.62 6.46
CA TYR A 31 7.20 16.24 6.21
C TYR A 31 6.92 15.10 7.15
N TYR A 32 5.84 15.19 7.95
CA TYR A 32 5.43 14.08 8.82
C TYR A 32 5.57 12.85 7.96
N LYS A 33 6.63 12.05 8.21
CA LYS A 33 6.78 10.75 7.61
C LYS A 33 5.55 10.09 8.17
N ILE A 34 4.48 10.05 7.38
CA ILE A 34 3.39 9.13 7.65
C ILE A 34 4.15 7.83 7.60
N THR A 35 4.49 7.34 8.78
CA THR A 35 5.16 6.06 8.96
C THR A 35 4.09 5.08 8.56
N LEU A 36 3.95 4.90 7.24
CA LEU A 36 3.27 3.81 6.59
C LEU A 36 4.13 2.57 6.88
N LEU A 37 4.31 2.27 8.17
CA LEU A 37 4.94 1.08 8.72
C LEU A 37 3.85 0.11 9.22
N GLY A 38 2.59 0.40 8.88
CA GLY A 38 1.43 -0.35 9.32
C GLY A 38 1.22 -1.61 8.48
N THR A 39 0.87 -2.69 9.18
CA THR A 39 0.09 -3.79 8.60
C THR A 39 -1.36 -3.48 8.94
N GLU A 40 -2.17 -3.25 7.92
CA GLU A 40 -3.60 -3.05 8.05
C GLU A 40 -4.32 -4.37 7.75
N TYR A 41 -5.38 -4.66 8.49
CA TYR A 41 -6.26 -5.79 8.26
C TYR A 41 -7.60 -5.22 7.82
N VAL A 42 -7.95 -5.44 6.55
CA VAL A 42 -9.16 -4.89 5.94
C VAL A 42 -10.24 -5.97 5.92
N GLU A 43 -11.33 -5.69 6.61
CA GLU A 43 -12.56 -6.47 6.56
C GLU A 43 -13.37 -6.11 5.30
N ASN A 44 -14.19 -7.05 4.81
CA ASN A 44 -15.11 -6.81 3.68
C ASN A 44 -14.45 -6.21 2.43
N SER A 45 -13.21 -6.60 2.16
CA SER A 45 -12.48 -6.16 0.97
C SER A 45 -13.09 -6.76 -0.30
N ASP A 46 -13.25 -5.95 -1.36
CA ASP A 46 -13.77 -6.40 -2.65
C ASP A 46 -12.95 -7.58 -3.23
N GLU A 47 -11.64 -7.60 -2.96
CA GLU A 47 -10.70 -8.65 -3.35
C GLU A 47 -11.11 -10.04 -2.83
N LEU A 48 -11.70 -10.09 -1.63
CA LEU A 48 -12.09 -11.33 -0.93
C LEU A 48 -13.59 -11.58 -0.94
N LYS A 49 -14.37 -10.73 -1.62
CA LYS A 49 -15.84 -10.75 -1.59
C LYS A 49 -16.44 -12.14 -1.83
N TYR A 50 -16.05 -12.80 -2.92
CA TYR A 50 -16.61 -14.12 -3.28
C TYR A 50 -16.29 -15.19 -2.25
N VAL A 51 -15.14 -15.10 -1.58
CA VAL A 51 -14.74 -16.06 -0.56
C VAL A 51 -15.53 -15.85 0.70
N ASN A 52 -15.62 -14.60 1.17
CA ASN A 52 -16.31 -14.27 2.41
C ASN A 52 -17.82 -14.52 2.32
N GLU A 53 -18.44 -14.35 1.14
CA GLU A 53 -19.86 -14.70 0.93
C GLU A 53 -20.19 -16.19 1.16
N GLN A 54 -19.19 -17.08 1.14
CA GLN A 54 -19.38 -18.54 1.26
C GLN A 54 -18.79 -19.15 2.53
N LEU A 55 -18.04 -18.38 3.32
CA LEU A 55 -17.46 -18.83 4.59
C LEU A 55 -18.37 -18.44 5.76
N GLU A 56 -18.32 -19.23 6.83
CA GLU A 56 -18.98 -18.87 8.10
C GLU A 56 -18.28 -17.71 8.80
N ASP A 57 -16.96 -17.60 8.61
CA ASP A 57 -16.11 -16.58 9.19
C ASP A 57 -15.37 -15.82 8.08
N ASP A 58 -15.50 -14.49 8.09
CA ASP A 58 -14.85 -13.62 7.10
C ASP A 58 -13.33 -13.62 7.23
N LEU A 59 -12.66 -13.66 6.08
CA LEU A 59 -11.22 -13.46 5.99
C LEU A 59 -10.89 -11.97 5.91
N TYR A 60 -9.71 -11.64 6.41
CA TYR A 60 -9.14 -10.30 6.36
C TYR A 60 -8.11 -10.20 5.24
N LEU A 61 -8.19 -9.13 4.44
CA LEU A 61 -7.12 -8.77 3.52
C LEU A 61 -6.02 -8.03 4.29
N ILE A 62 -4.83 -8.61 4.31
CA ILE A 62 -3.65 -7.96 4.90
C ILE A 62 -3.11 -6.96 3.89
N LYS A 63 -3.09 -5.67 4.21
CA LYS A 63 -2.36 -4.64 3.45
C LYS A 63 -1.12 -4.22 4.25
N LYS A 64 0.05 -4.66 3.80
CA LYS A 64 1.33 -4.31 4.44
C LYS A 64 2.14 -3.40 3.56
N TYR A 65 2.52 -2.24 4.09
CA TYR A 65 3.35 -1.29 3.36
C TYR A 65 4.78 -1.80 3.16
N LYS A 66 5.35 -1.60 1.98
CA LYS A 66 6.65 -2.15 1.59
C LYS A 66 7.83 -1.23 1.84
N TYR A 67 7.67 0.07 1.58
CA TYR A 67 8.79 1.01 1.55
C TYR A 67 8.41 2.38 2.12
N SER A 68 8.74 2.64 3.38
CA SER A 68 8.53 3.96 3.99
C SER A 68 9.45 5.07 3.44
N LYS A 69 10.41 4.74 2.57
CA LYS A 69 11.43 5.67 2.06
C LYS A 69 11.02 6.36 0.74
N ASP A 70 10.16 5.73 -0.05
CA ASP A 70 9.77 6.21 -1.39
C ASP A 70 8.40 6.92 -1.42
N VAL A 71 7.71 7.03 -0.28
CA VAL A 71 6.45 7.78 -0.15
C VAL A 71 6.61 9.26 -0.50
N MET A 72 7.84 9.79 -0.46
CA MET A 72 8.15 11.13 -0.97
C MET A 72 7.95 11.28 -2.48
N LEU A 73 7.69 10.20 -3.22
CA LEU A 73 7.35 10.20 -4.65
C LEU A 73 5.85 10.11 -4.94
N ILE A 74 4.96 10.26 -3.95
CA ILE A 74 3.63 10.83 -4.23
C ILE A 74 3.84 12.32 -4.52
N GLY A 75 4.51 12.58 -5.63
CA GLY A 75 4.97 13.90 -6.02
C GLY A 75 3.78 14.78 -6.35
N PHE A 76 3.86 16.03 -5.91
CA PHE A 76 3.04 17.17 -6.35
C PHE A 76 3.13 17.45 -7.88
N GLY A 77 3.67 16.53 -8.68
CA GLY A 77 3.83 16.61 -10.14
C GLY A 77 3.07 15.55 -10.94
N GLY A 78 2.09 14.85 -10.34
CA GLY A 78 1.16 13.99 -11.10
C GLY A 78 1.78 12.74 -11.75
N GLY A 79 2.97 12.33 -11.34
CA GLY A 79 3.71 11.19 -11.89
C GLY A 79 4.01 10.07 -10.89
N GLY A 80 3.29 10.01 -9.77
CA GLY A 80 3.39 8.91 -8.83
C GLY A 80 2.62 7.70 -9.35
N SER A 81 3.32 6.59 -9.59
CA SER A 81 2.72 5.27 -9.80
C SER A 81 1.71 4.99 -8.67
N ARG A 82 0.58 4.35 -9.00
CA ARG A 82 -0.60 4.21 -8.12
C ARG A 82 -0.19 3.83 -6.69
N THR A 83 -0.92 4.37 -5.71
CA THR A 83 -0.73 4.08 -4.27
C THR A 83 -0.64 2.59 -3.94
N ASP A 84 -1.23 1.73 -4.77
CA ASP A 84 -1.26 0.28 -4.64
C ASP A 84 0.11 -0.39 -4.87
N ASP A 85 1.03 0.25 -5.61
CA ASP A 85 2.38 -0.27 -5.87
C ASP A 85 3.26 -0.34 -4.60
N TYR A 86 2.84 0.36 -3.53
CA TYR A 86 3.54 0.44 -2.26
C TYR A 86 3.07 -0.60 -1.24
N TYR A 87 2.02 -1.37 -1.54
CA TYR A 87 1.47 -2.37 -0.65
C TYR A 87 1.84 -3.80 -1.07
N SER A 88 1.95 -4.66 -0.08
CA SER A 88 1.97 -6.10 -0.23
C SER A 88 0.70 -6.65 0.38
N TYR A 89 0.02 -7.49 -0.39
CA TYR A 89 -1.25 -8.09 0.00
C TYR A 89 -1.03 -9.50 0.53
N GLY A 90 -1.79 -9.87 1.55
CA GLY A 90 -1.84 -11.20 2.17
C GLY A 90 -3.26 -11.51 2.68
N ILE A 91 -3.45 -12.65 3.34
CA ILE A 91 -4.75 -13.06 3.88
C ILE A 91 -4.58 -13.53 5.32
N ALA A 92 -5.48 -13.14 6.20
CA ALA A 92 -5.57 -13.64 7.56
C ALA A 92 -6.95 -14.21 7.88
N ASP A 93 -7.00 -15.10 8.87
CA ASP A 93 -8.25 -15.60 9.45
C ASP A 93 -8.93 -14.54 10.36
N LYS A 94 -10.08 -14.90 10.93
CA LYS A 94 -10.82 -14.04 11.85
C LYS A 94 -10.05 -13.59 13.10
N ASN A 95 -9.06 -14.37 13.51
CA ASN A 95 -8.23 -14.11 14.67
C ASN A 95 -6.96 -13.32 14.29
N LYS A 96 -6.87 -12.85 13.03
CA LYS A 96 -5.71 -12.17 12.44
C LYS A 96 -4.47 -13.05 12.36
N ASN A 97 -4.62 -14.37 12.39
CA ASN A 97 -3.54 -15.29 12.07
C ASN A 97 -3.31 -15.27 10.56
N THR A 98 -2.06 -15.10 10.15
CA THR A 98 -1.71 -15.02 8.73
C THR A 98 -1.84 -16.39 8.06
N LEU A 99 -2.74 -16.49 7.08
CA LEU A 99 -2.92 -17.67 6.22
C LEU A 99 -2.08 -17.55 4.94
N LEU A 100 -2.00 -16.35 4.36
CA LEU A 100 -1.06 -16.01 3.29
C LEU A 100 -0.24 -14.80 3.68
N ASN A 101 1.08 -14.97 3.70
CA ASN A 101 2.02 -13.89 3.98
C ASN A 101 1.84 -12.73 2.99
N PRO A 102 1.95 -11.47 3.46
CA PRO A 102 1.82 -10.30 2.60
C PRO A 102 3.03 -10.16 1.67
N LYS A 103 2.96 -10.84 0.52
CA LYS A 103 4.00 -10.86 -0.52
C LYS A 103 3.43 -10.70 -1.93
N TYR A 104 2.13 -10.42 -2.06
CA TYR A 104 1.44 -10.30 -3.34
C TYR A 104 1.30 -8.85 -3.78
N GLN A 105 1.38 -8.62 -5.09
CA GLN A 105 1.09 -7.36 -5.78
C GLN A 105 -0.41 -7.10 -5.80
N PHE A 106 -1.19 -8.16 -5.95
CA PHE A 106 -2.64 -8.16 -5.80
C PHE A 106 -3.09 -9.55 -5.35
N LEU A 107 -4.24 -9.60 -4.72
CA LEU A 107 -5.01 -10.81 -4.45
C LEU A 107 -6.43 -10.57 -4.94
N ASN A 108 -7.05 -11.59 -5.52
CA ASN A 108 -8.44 -11.56 -5.94
C ASN A 108 -9.05 -12.94 -5.80
N THR A 109 -10.37 -12.99 -5.88
CA THR A 109 -11.14 -14.21 -5.78
C THR A 109 -11.98 -14.42 -7.03
N LYS A 110 -12.18 -15.69 -7.41
CA LYS A 110 -13.06 -16.10 -8.49
C LYS A 110 -13.70 -17.45 -8.18
N THR A 111 -14.72 -17.79 -8.93
CA THR A 111 -15.30 -19.14 -8.96
C THR A 111 -14.88 -19.83 -10.25
N ASN A 112 -14.35 -21.04 -10.18
CA ASN A 112 -13.96 -21.82 -11.37
C ASN A 112 -15.17 -22.51 -12.04
N SER A 113 -14.91 -23.20 -13.15
CA SER A 113 -15.91 -23.98 -13.90
C SER A 113 -16.63 -25.06 -13.06
N HIS A 114 -15.96 -25.58 -12.02
CA HIS A 114 -16.48 -26.56 -11.07
C HIS A 114 -17.25 -25.95 -9.89
N LYS A 115 -17.50 -24.63 -9.91
CA LYS A 115 -18.10 -23.86 -8.81
C LYS A 115 -17.24 -23.83 -7.53
N GLU A 116 -15.96 -24.13 -7.64
CA GLU A 116 -15.02 -24.02 -6.55
C GLU A 116 -14.47 -22.60 -6.47
N LEU A 117 -14.28 -22.17 -5.23
CA LEU A 117 -13.80 -20.86 -4.87
C LEU A 117 -12.28 -20.82 -4.90
N ILE A 118 -11.73 -19.91 -5.70
CA ILE A 118 -10.30 -19.80 -5.97
C ILE A 118 -9.81 -18.42 -5.55
N ILE A 119 -8.75 -18.40 -4.74
CA ILE A 119 -7.96 -17.20 -4.46
C ILE A 119 -6.79 -17.21 -5.43
N TYR A 120 -6.50 -16.09 -6.08
CA TYR A 120 -5.34 -15.97 -6.94
C TYR A 120 -4.65 -14.63 -6.76
N GLY A 121 -3.35 -14.61 -7.04
CA GLY A 121 -2.56 -13.38 -6.92
C GLY A 121 -1.19 -13.52 -7.53
N LEU A 122 -0.61 -12.37 -7.86
CA LEU A 122 0.74 -12.29 -8.38
C LEU A 122 1.70 -11.95 -7.24
N PRO A 123 2.66 -12.82 -6.86
CA PRO A 123 3.68 -12.47 -5.88
C PRO A 123 4.64 -11.41 -6.43
N TYR A 124 5.28 -10.68 -5.53
CA TYR A 124 6.48 -9.93 -5.87
C TYR A 124 7.66 -10.90 -5.96
N VAL A 125 8.22 -11.04 -7.15
CA VAL A 125 9.36 -11.88 -7.47
C VAL A 125 10.33 -11.10 -8.35
N GLU A 126 11.54 -11.61 -8.55
CA GLU A 126 12.49 -11.01 -9.50
C GLU A 126 11.89 -10.93 -10.90
N LYS A 127 12.17 -9.82 -11.59
CA LYS A 127 11.62 -9.54 -12.92
C LYS A 127 11.98 -10.65 -13.90
N GLY A 128 10.98 -11.24 -14.55
CA GLY A 128 11.12 -12.38 -15.46
C GLY A 128 10.69 -13.73 -14.88
N ASN A 129 10.34 -13.79 -13.59
CA ASN A 129 9.82 -15.00 -12.92
C ASN A 129 8.39 -14.82 -12.40
N GLU A 130 7.67 -13.79 -12.86
CA GLU A 130 6.31 -13.48 -12.42
C GLU A 130 5.35 -14.60 -12.83
N LYS A 131 4.83 -15.33 -11.83
CA LYS A 131 3.80 -16.36 -12.05
C LYS A 131 2.64 -16.15 -11.10
N THR A 132 1.43 -16.12 -11.65
CA THR A 132 0.19 -16.11 -10.86
C THR A 132 0.10 -17.39 -10.04
N MET A 133 -0.15 -17.21 -8.75
CA MET A 133 -0.33 -18.30 -7.81
C MET A 133 -1.82 -18.46 -7.54
N PHE A 134 -2.28 -19.70 -7.44
CA PHE A 134 -3.68 -20.05 -7.24
C PHE A 134 -3.82 -20.88 -5.98
N TYR A 135 -4.87 -20.62 -5.22
CA TYR A 135 -5.13 -21.28 -3.95
C TYR A 135 -6.61 -21.62 -3.81
N LYS A 136 -6.89 -22.62 -2.99
CA LYS A 136 -8.23 -22.98 -2.52
C LYS A 136 -8.25 -22.98 -0.99
N ILE A 137 -9.43 -22.90 -0.40
CA ILE A 137 -9.62 -23.08 1.04
C ILE A 137 -10.11 -24.51 1.29
N VAL A 138 -9.37 -25.27 2.08
CA VAL A 138 -9.74 -26.62 2.52
C VAL A 138 -9.64 -26.66 4.03
N ASN A 139 -10.75 -26.95 4.71
CA ASN A 139 -10.80 -27.04 6.18
C ASN A 139 -10.20 -25.81 6.89
N GLY A 140 -10.48 -24.60 6.38
CA GLY A 140 -9.96 -23.34 6.93
C GLY A 140 -8.48 -23.07 6.65
N GLN A 141 -7.80 -23.90 5.85
CA GLN A 141 -6.42 -23.68 5.42
C GLN A 141 -6.35 -23.32 3.94
N ILE A 142 -5.37 -22.50 3.58
CA ILE A 142 -5.11 -22.11 2.20
C ILE A 142 -4.12 -23.11 1.57
N GLU A 143 -4.57 -23.84 0.57
CA GLU A 143 -3.78 -24.82 -0.18
C GLU A 143 -3.42 -24.29 -1.57
N LEU A 144 -2.15 -24.43 -1.98
CA LEU A 144 -1.70 -24.11 -3.34
C LEU A 144 -2.26 -25.11 -4.34
N ILE A 145 -2.80 -24.62 -5.45
CA ILE A 145 -3.30 -25.45 -6.55
C ILE A 145 -2.57 -25.13 -7.85
N LYS A 146 -2.61 -26.09 -8.78
CA LYS A 146 -2.14 -25.88 -10.15
C LYS A 146 -3.12 -24.97 -10.89
N GLU A 147 -2.58 -24.18 -11.81
CA GLU A 147 -3.37 -23.28 -12.67
C GLU A 147 -4.44 -24.02 -13.46
N GLU A 148 -4.17 -25.23 -13.94
CA GLU A 148 -5.12 -26.10 -14.64
C GLU A 148 -6.40 -26.37 -13.81
N ASN A 149 -6.27 -26.44 -12.48
CA ASN A 149 -7.40 -26.68 -11.58
C ASN A 149 -8.13 -25.39 -11.17
N SER A 150 -7.66 -24.24 -11.66
CA SER A 150 -8.19 -22.92 -11.29
C SER A 150 -9.24 -22.38 -12.25
N TRP A 151 -9.46 -23.02 -13.40
CA TRP A 151 -10.30 -22.53 -14.50
C TRP A 151 -11.66 -23.21 -14.54
#